data_AF-A0A178X6W0-F1
#
_entry.id   AF-A0A178X6W0-F1
#
_cell.length_a   1.000
_cell.length_b   1.000
_cell.length_c   1.000
_cell.angle_alpha   90.00
_cell.angle_beta   90.00
_cell.angle_gamma   90.00
#
_symmetry.space_group_name_H-M   'P 1'
#
loop_
_entity.id
_entity.type
_entity.pdbx_description
1 polymer ?
#
loop_
_entity_poly.entity_id
_entity_poly.type
_entity_poly.pdbx_seq_one_letter_code
_entity_poly.pdbx_strand_id
1 'polypeptide(L)'
;MDFNQNAPHKTVFGAWCVRPRVGGQVSTPIAWDELATVEPDALTLSTVPALVAERGDPWAGANDRPQSIEALLEMSREDLAGGLMDAPWPPVYPKMPNEPPRVAPSRAKKA
;
A
#
# COMPACT_ATOMS: atom_id res chain seq x y z
N MET A 1 -2.14 -2.26 -8.16
CA MET A 1 -2.33 -1.23 -7.12
C MET A 1 -3.53 -1.62 -6.28
N ASP A 2 -3.32 -2.00 -5.02
CA ASP A 2 -4.42 -2.30 -4.09
C ASP A 2 -4.67 -1.06 -3.21
N PHE A 3 -5.43 -0.09 -3.74
CA PHE A 3 -5.77 1.16 -3.04
C PHE A 3 -6.63 0.91 -1.79
N ASN A 4 -7.33 -0.23 -1.73
CA ASN A 4 -8.16 -0.61 -0.59
C ASN A 4 -7.33 -0.93 0.67
N GLN A 5 -6.00 -0.97 0.60
CA GLN A 5 -5.12 -1.06 1.79
C GLN A 5 -5.12 0.22 2.63
N ASN A 6 -5.54 1.36 2.09
CA ASN A 6 -5.72 2.59 2.86
C ASN A 6 -7.04 2.63 3.66
N ALA A 7 -7.92 1.63 3.49
CA ALA A 7 -9.14 1.52 4.28
C ALA A 7 -8.83 1.11 5.74
N PRO A 8 -9.71 1.44 6.71
CA PRO A 8 -9.53 1.02 8.10
C PRO A 8 -9.47 -0.50 8.26
N HIS A 9 -8.75 -1.04 9.25
CA HIS A 9 -8.72 -2.48 9.59
C HIS A 9 -8.15 -3.42 8.50
N LYS A 10 -7.31 -2.90 7.61
CA LYS A 10 -6.57 -3.71 6.64
C LYS A 10 -5.27 -4.24 7.25
N THR A 11 -4.91 -5.47 6.88
CA THR A 11 -3.67 -6.10 7.34
C THR A 11 -2.52 -5.70 6.44
N VAL A 12 -1.55 -4.98 7.01
CA VAL A 12 -0.27 -4.64 6.36
C VAL A 12 0.86 -5.06 7.30
N PHE A 13 1.90 -5.69 6.75
CA PHE A 13 3.11 -5.97 7.52
C PHE A 13 3.92 -4.68 7.65
N GLY A 14 4.34 -4.38 8.88
CA GLY A 14 5.24 -3.25 9.12
C GLY A 14 6.63 -3.50 8.52
N ALA A 15 7.38 -2.41 8.34
CA ALA A 15 8.81 -2.48 8.06
C ALA A 15 9.49 -3.37 9.12
N TRP A 16 10.47 -4.17 8.67
CA TRP A 16 11.27 -5.09 9.48
C TRP A 16 10.51 -6.29 10.07
N CYS A 17 9.21 -6.43 9.82
CA CYS A 17 8.48 -7.62 10.26
C CYS A 17 8.91 -8.88 9.49
N VAL A 18 9.24 -9.93 10.23
CA VAL A 18 9.42 -11.29 9.69
C VAL A 18 8.09 -11.82 9.17
N ARG A 19 8.13 -12.56 8.06
CA ARG A 19 6.98 -13.19 7.42
C ARG A 19 6.96 -14.68 7.80
N PRO A 20 5.77 -15.27 8.04
CA PRO A 20 5.63 -16.70 8.32
C PRO A 20 5.77 -17.51 7.02
N ARG A 21 6.97 -17.52 6.45
CA ARG A 21 7.34 -18.20 5.20
C ARG A 21 8.59 -19.04 5.42
N VAL A 22 8.76 -20.08 4.59
CA VAL A 22 9.99 -20.87 4.56
C VAL A 22 11.15 -19.94 4.18
N GLY A 23 12.13 -19.85 5.06
CA GLY A 23 13.26 -18.90 4.96
C GLY A 23 13.16 -17.69 5.88
N GLY A 24 11.99 -17.41 6.48
CA GLY A 24 11.83 -16.32 7.45
C GLY A 24 12.11 -14.95 6.83
N GLN A 25 11.61 -14.69 5.63
CA GLN A 25 11.81 -13.43 4.90
C GLN A 25 11.31 -12.23 5.72
N VAL A 26 11.93 -11.09 5.54
CA VAL A 26 11.65 -9.86 6.28
C VAL A 26 11.09 -8.81 5.31
N SER A 27 10.07 -8.07 5.75
CA SER A 27 9.55 -6.89 5.04
C SER A 27 10.57 -5.74 5.16
N THR A 28 11.67 -5.86 4.43
CA THR A 28 12.89 -5.07 4.60
C THR A 28 12.80 -3.77 3.81
N PRO A 29 12.90 -2.59 4.46
CA PRO A 29 13.16 -1.33 3.78
C PRO A 29 14.40 -1.38 2.91
N ILE A 30 14.32 -0.75 1.75
CA ILE A 30 15.40 -0.66 0.75
C ILE A 30 15.49 0.78 0.21
N ALA A 31 16.63 1.11 -0.38
CA ALA A 31 16.81 2.33 -1.14
C ALA A 31 16.23 2.21 -2.57
N TRP A 32 15.98 3.35 -3.21
CA TRP A 32 15.38 3.39 -4.55
C TRP A 32 16.24 2.77 -5.65
N ASP A 33 17.57 2.89 -5.53
CA ASP A 33 18.55 2.31 -6.43
C ASP A 33 18.64 0.78 -6.31
N GLU A 34 18.29 0.21 -5.15
CA GLU A 34 18.23 -1.24 -4.94
C GLU A 34 16.97 -1.89 -5.55
N LEU A 35 15.90 -1.12 -5.80
CA LEU A 35 14.58 -1.65 -6.19
C LEU A 35 14.62 -2.53 -7.44
N ALA A 36 15.47 -2.20 -8.42
CA ALA A 36 15.56 -2.93 -9.68
C ALA A 36 16.28 -4.29 -9.55
N THR A 37 17.07 -4.49 -8.51
CA THR A 37 17.99 -5.62 -8.36
C THR A 37 17.81 -6.39 -7.05
N VAL A 38 16.95 -5.92 -6.16
CA VAL A 38 16.69 -6.58 -4.88
C VAL A 38 16.12 -7.98 -5.11
N GLU A 39 16.63 -8.96 -4.36
CA GLU A 39 16.11 -10.32 -4.33
C GLU A 39 15.38 -10.54 -3.01
N PRO A 40 14.03 -10.44 -2.95
CA PRO A 40 13.29 -10.47 -1.69
C PRO A 40 13.48 -11.77 -0.89
N ASP A 41 13.72 -12.89 -1.59
CA ASP A 41 13.94 -14.19 -0.95
C ASP A 41 15.30 -14.27 -0.22
N ALA A 42 16.25 -13.39 -0.54
CA ALA A 42 17.52 -13.28 0.16
C ALA A 42 17.44 -12.41 1.43
N LEU A 43 16.35 -11.65 1.61
CA LEU A 43 16.14 -10.77 2.75
C LEU A 43 15.41 -11.53 3.86
N THR A 44 16.18 -12.18 4.74
CA THR A 44 15.66 -13.07 5.78
C THR A 44 16.06 -12.63 7.18
N LEU A 45 15.43 -13.24 8.18
CA LEU A 45 15.77 -13.05 9.60
C LEU A 45 17.27 -13.30 9.87
N SER A 46 17.93 -14.18 9.11
CA SER A 46 19.35 -14.51 9.29
C SER A 46 20.30 -13.59 8.52
N THR A 47 19.85 -12.92 7.45
CA THR A 47 20.73 -12.09 6.60
C THR A 47 20.56 -10.59 6.87
N VAL A 48 19.34 -10.13 7.14
CA VAL A 48 19.01 -8.70 7.27
C VAL A 48 19.78 -7.99 8.38
N PRO A 49 20.01 -8.56 9.58
CA PRO A 49 20.78 -7.88 10.62
C PRO A 49 22.20 -7.51 10.18
N ALA A 50 22.88 -8.37 9.42
CA ALA A 50 24.21 -8.09 8.89
C ALA A 50 24.17 -6.99 7.81
N LEU A 51 23.16 -7.04 6.91
CA LEU A 51 22.97 -6.00 5.90
C LEU A 51 22.74 -4.62 6.52
N VAL A 52 21.93 -4.53 7.57
CA VAL A 52 21.68 -3.27 8.28
C VAL A 52 22.94 -2.78 8.99
N ALA A 53 23.75 -3.67 9.57
CA ALA A 53 25.03 -3.28 10.18
C ALA A 53 26.05 -2.75 9.15
N GLU A 54 26.05 -3.30 7.94
CA GLU A 54 26.94 -2.90 6.85
C GLU A 54 26.49 -1.58 6.19
N ARG A 55 25.18 -1.44 5.92
CA ARG A 55 24.63 -0.38 5.05
C ARG A 55 23.90 0.72 5.82
N GLY A 56 23.52 0.47 7.07
CA GLY A 56 22.64 1.33 7.84
C GLY A 56 21.15 1.13 7.51
N ASP A 57 20.30 1.98 8.09
CA ASP A 57 18.86 2.02 7.80
C ASP A 57 18.58 2.95 6.61
N PRO A 58 18.10 2.43 5.46
CA PRO A 58 17.81 3.26 4.29
C PRO A 58 16.64 4.24 4.53
N TRP A 59 15.83 4.02 5.57
CA TRP A 59 14.67 4.85 5.91
C TRP A 59 14.90 5.74 7.14
N ALA A 60 16.14 5.88 7.61
CA ALA A 60 16.47 6.62 8.84
C ALA A 60 15.85 8.04 8.91
N GLY A 61 15.75 8.74 7.77
CA GLY A 61 15.17 10.08 7.67
C GLY A 61 13.74 10.15 7.12
N ALA A 62 13.04 9.02 7.00
CA ALA A 62 11.72 8.97 6.34
C ALA A 62 10.67 9.87 7.03
N ASN A 63 10.79 10.07 8.34
CA ASN A 63 9.87 10.90 9.12
C ASN A 63 10.30 12.37 9.25
N ASP A 64 11.48 12.74 8.76
CA ASP A 64 12.03 14.09 8.95
C ASP A 64 11.32 15.16 8.09
N ARG A 65 10.59 14.71 7.07
CA ARG A 65 9.95 15.57 6.07
C ARG A 65 8.51 15.12 5.83
N PRO A 66 7.56 15.49 6.72
CA PRO A 66 6.16 15.23 6.47
C PRO A 66 5.71 15.89 5.16
N GLN A 67 4.90 15.17 4.38
CA GLN A 67 4.44 15.63 3.07
C GLN A 67 2.95 16.01 3.12
N SER A 68 2.57 17.03 2.36
CA SER A 68 1.15 17.38 2.14
C SER A 68 0.51 16.42 1.15
N ILE A 69 -0.75 16.07 1.38
CA ILE A 69 -1.56 15.28 0.46
C ILE A 69 -2.33 16.14 -0.56
N GLU A 70 -2.21 17.48 -0.52
CA GLU A 70 -3.04 18.39 -1.32
C GLU A 70 -2.94 18.13 -2.83
N ALA A 71 -1.75 17.82 -3.34
CA ALA A 71 -1.57 17.50 -4.76
C ALA A 71 -2.37 16.25 -5.18
N LEU A 72 -2.48 15.25 -4.30
CA LEU A 72 -3.28 14.04 -4.54
C LEU A 72 -4.78 14.34 -4.44
N LEU A 73 -5.18 15.26 -3.56
CA LEU A 73 -6.57 15.71 -3.47
C LEU A 73 -6.99 16.46 -4.74
N GLU A 74 -6.11 17.29 -5.33
CA GLU A 74 -6.40 17.97 -6.58
C GLU A 74 -6.57 16.99 -7.74
N MET A 75 -5.67 16.01 -7.87
CA MET A 75 -5.81 14.92 -8.85
C MET A 75 -7.17 14.21 -8.69
N SER A 76 -7.58 13.93 -7.45
CA SER A 76 -8.89 13.31 -7.18
C SER A 76 -10.07 14.19 -7.57
N ARG A 77 -9.97 15.52 -7.41
CA ARG A 77 -11.02 16.47 -7.84
C ARG A 77 -11.11 16.53 -9.36
N GLU A 78 -9.97 16.55 -10.05
CA GLU A 78 -9.90 16.51 -11.52
C GLU A 78 -10.50 15.22 -12.08
N ASP A 79 -10.16 14.08 -11.50
CA ASP A 79 -10.73 12.77 -11.84
C ASP A 79 -12.26 12.75 -11.69
N LEU A 80 -12.77 13.24 -10.55
CA LEU A 80 -14.21 13.35 -10.29
C LEU A 80 -14.91 14.29 -11.28
N ALA A 81 -14.30 15.45 -11.58
CA ALA A 81 -14.82 16.39 -12.57
C ALA A 81 -14.80 15.80 -14.00
N GLY A 82 -13.82 14.95 -14.30
CA GLY A 82 -13.72 14.15 -15.51
C GLY A 82 -14.68 12.96 -15.58
N GLY A 83 -15.48 12.74 -14.53
CA GLY A 83 -16.48 11.67 -14.45
C GLY A 83 -15.98 10.33 -13.92
N LEU A 84 -14.72 10.26 -13.47
CA LEU A 84 -14.22 9.08 -12.77
C LEU A 84 -14.76 9.07 -11.33
N MET A 85 -15.66 8.13 -11.06
CA MET A 85 -16.29 7.94 -9.76
C MET A 85 -15.33 7.27 -8.75
N ASP A 86 -15.71 7.26 -7.46
CA ASP A 86 -14.90 6.61 -6.42
C ASP A 86 -14.71 5.11 -6.75
N ALA A 87 -13.59 4.56 -6.32
CA ALA A 87 -13.29 3.17 -6.56
C ALA A 87 -14.16 2.26 -5.67
N PRO A 88 -14.44 1.01 -6.08
CA PRO A 88 -15.22 0.08 -5.26
C PRO A 88 -14.52 -0.24 -3.94
N TRP A 89 -15.24 0.00 -2.84
CA TRP A 89 -14.77 -0.36 -1.50
C TRP A 89 -14.98 -1.86 -1.25
N PRO A 90 -14.22 -2.49 -0.34
CA PRO A 90 -14.43 -3.90 -0.02
C PRO A 90 -15.87 -4.10 0.49
N PRO A 91 -16.53 -5.24 0.19
CA PRO A 91 -17.95 -5.42 0.44
C PRO A 91 -18.38 -5.25 1.91
N VAL A 92 -17.45 -5.45 2.85
CA VAL A 92 -17.67 -5.36 4.29
C VAL A 92 -17.78 -3.93 4.82
N TYR A 93 -17.36 -2.92 4.05
CA TYR A 93 -17.48 -1.50 4.45
C TYR A 93 -18.82 -0.91 4.00
N PRO A 94 -19.32 0.15 4.68
CA PRO A 94 -20.43 0.95 4.17
C PRO A 94 -20.19 1.45 2.75
N LYS A 95 -21.27 1.75 2.03
CA LYS A 95 -21.17 2.38 0.71
C LYS A 95 -20.66 3.80 0.86
N MET A 96 -19.66 4.17 0.08
CA MET A 96 -19.06 5.51 0.16
C MET A 96 -19.71 6.47 -0.84
N PRO A 97 -19.64 7.80 -0.58
CA PRO A 97 -20.10 8.81 -1.53
C PRO A 97 -19.44 8.62 -2.90
N ASN A 98 -20.22 8.78 -3.96
CA ASN A 98 -19.77 8.64 -5.35
C ASN A 98 -19.21 7.24 -5.71
N GLU A 99 -19.40 6.23 -4.86
CA GLU A 99 -19.05 4.85 -5.21
C GLU A 99 -20.09 4.28 -6.21
N PRO A 100 -19.68 3.67 -7.33
CA PRO A 100 -20.59 3.04 -8.26
C PRO A 100 -21.36 1.87 -7.60
N PRO A 101 -22.51 1.44 -8.16
CA PRO A 101 -23.22 0.27 -7.64
C PRO A 101 -22.31 -0.97 -7.59
N ARG A 102 -22.24 -1.63 -6.43
CA ARG A 102 -21.39 -2.83 -6.21
C ARG A 102 -21.94 -4.10 -6.88
N VAL A 103 -23.20 -4.07 -7.32
CA VAL A 103 -23.84 -5.18 -8.02
C VAL A 103 -23.70 -4.99 -9.52
N ALA A 104 -23.48 -6.10 -10.24
CA ALA A 104 -23.58 -6.10 -11.69
C ALA A 104 -24.97 -5.56 -12.12
N PRO A 105 -25.08 -4.81 -13.24
CA PRO A 105 -26.34 -4.19 -13.66
C PRO A 105 -27.53 -5.15 -13.75
N SER A 106 -27.28 -6.43 -14.05
CA SER A 106 -28.30 -7.49 -14.12
C SER A 106 -28.91 -7.89 -12.78
N ARG A 107 -28.28 -7.53 -11.66
CA ARG A 107 -28.72 -7.86 -10.29
C ARG A 107 -29.13 -6.63 -9.47
N ALA A 108 -29.06 -5.43 -10.04
CA ALA A 108 -29.66 -4.26 -9.43
C ALA A 108 -31.19 -4.42 -9.43
N LYS A 109 -31.84 -4.27 -8.26
CA LYS A 109 -33.31 -4.21 -8.20
C LYS A 109 -33.77 -3.10 -9.14
N LYS A 110 -34.61 -3.44 -10.13
CA LYS A 110 -35.35 -2.44 -10.89
C LYS A 110 -36.16 -1.62 -9.90
N ALA A 111 -35.99 -0.30 -9.97
CA ALA A 111 -36.82 0.66 -9.24
C ALA A 111 -38.28 0.56 -9.67
#